data_AF-B6Q2Y3-F1
#
_entry.id   AF-B6Q2Y3-F1
#
_cell.length_a   1.000
_cell.length_b   1.000
_cell.length_c   1.000
_cell.angle_alpha   90.00
_cell.angle_beta   90.00
_cell.angle_gamma   90.00
#
_symmetry.space_group_name_H-M   'P 1'
#
loop_
_entity.id
_entity.type
_entity.pdbx_description
1 polymer ?
#
loop_
_entity_poly.entity_id
_entity_poly.type
_entity_poly.pdbx_seq_one_letter_code
_entity_poly.pdbx_strand_id
1 'polypeptide(L)'
;MAVWQDSVPGFSDAHHDVLLALIDWVEKGVAPDDLIATTWKNDTTQAEVYRQRPLCPYPKRAFYKGEGNPEQAKNWECRSLY
;
A
#
# COMPACT_ATOMS: atom_id res chain seq x y z
N MET A 1 26.77 -5.31 4.06
CA MET A 1 25.50 -5.84 3.52
C MET A 1 24.49 -4.73 3.68
N ALA A 2 24.02 -4.13 2.59
CA ALA A 2 23.05 -3.05 2.68
C ALA A 2 21.76 -3.64 3.27
N VAL A 3 21.39 -3.21 4.47
CA VAL A 3 20.04 -3.43 4.99
C VAL A 3 19.16 -2.52 4.16
N TRP A 4 18.48 -3.06 3.16
CA TRP A 4 17.35 -2.36 2.58
C TRP A 4 16.29 -2.35 3.66
N GLN A 5 16.21 -1.24 4.39
CA GLN A 5 15.13 -1.02 5.33
C GLN A 5 13.89 -0.74 4.49
N ASP A 6 13.06 -1.77 4.30
CA ASP A 6 11.75 -1.59 3.67
C ASP A 6 10.97 -0.51 4.43
N SER A 7 10.26 0.34 3.70
CA SER A 7 9.50 1.46 4.26
C SER A 7 8.41 0.99 5.22
N VAL A 8 7.93 -0.25 5.07
CA VAL A 8 6.91 -0.88 5.90
C VAL A 8 7.47 -2.19 6.47
N PRO A 9 7.77 -2.26 7.77
CA PRO A 9 8.29 -3.48 8.39
C PRO A 9 7.41 -4.71 8.11
N GLY A 10 8.02 -5.80 7.63
CA GLY A 10 7.30 -7.04 7.31
C GLY A 10 6.67 -7.10 5.91
N PHE A 11 6.82 -6.05 5.09
CA PHE A 11 6.39 -6.03 3.69
C PHE A 11 7.55 -5.57 2.80
N SER A 12 8.04 -6.47 1.94
CA SER A 12 9.21 -6.24 1.08
C SER A 12 8.81 -6.31 -0.39
N ASP A 13 7.75 -5.60 -0.77
CA ASP A 13 7.18 -5.61 -2.12
C ASP A 13 6.82 -4.20 -2.61
N ALA A 14 6.72 -4.05 -3.94
CA ALA A 14 6.44 -2.78 -4.60
C ALA A 14 5.03 -2.23 -4.34
N HIS A 15 4.10 -3.02 -3.78
CA HIS A 15 2.80 -2.48 -3.38
C HIS A 15 2.89 -1.73 -2.04
N HIS A 16 3.79 -2.13 -1.14
CA HIS A 16 3.92 -1.53 0.19
C HIS A 16 5.10 -0.56 0.31
N ASP A 17 6.08 -0.64 -0.59
CA ASP A 17 7.25 0.24 -0.60
C ASP A 17 7.26 1.14 -1.85
N VAL A 18 7.20 2.46 -1.63
CA VAL A 18 7.16 3.46 -2.70
C VAL A 18 8.45 3.54 -3.51
N LEU A 19 9.60 3.23 -2.90
CA LEU A 19 10.88 3.24 -3.60
C LEU A 19 10.99 2.02 -4.51
N LEU A 20 10.56 0.84 -4.05
CA LEU A 20 10.47 -0.36 -4.90
C LEU A 20 9.46 -0.15 -6.04
N ALA A 21 8.31 0.47 -5.77
CA ALA A 21 7.34 0.85 -6.80
C ALA A 21 7.94 1.79 -7.86
N LEU A 22 8.73 2.78 -7.42
CA LEU A 22 9.37 3.73 -8.31
C LEU A 22 10.45 3.06 -9.18
N ILE A 23 11.24 2.16 -8.60
CA ILE A 23 12.23 1.34 -9.33
C ILE A 23 11.52 0.52 -10.41
N ASP A 24 10.44 -0.18 -10.06
CA ASP A 24 9.66 -0.98 -11.00
C ASP A 24 9.06 -0.12 -12.12
N TRP A 25 8.59 1.08 -11.81
CA TRP A 25 8.09 2.01 -12.81
C TRP A 25 9.19 2.46 -13.77
N VAL A 26 10.34 2.90 -13.26
CA VAL A 26 11.41 3.47 -14.09
C VAL A 26 12.15 2.39 -14.88
N GLU A 27 12.47 1.25 -14.26
CA GLU A 27 13.33 0.23 -14.87
C GLU A 27 12.54 -0.82 -15.68
N LYS A 28 11.30 -1.11 -15.27
CA LYS A 28 10.46 -2.15 -15.91
C LYS A 28 9.28 -1.57 -16.68
N GLY A 29 9.01 -0.27 -16.55
CA GLY A 29 7.85 0.38 -17.16
C GLY A 29 6.52 0.00 -16.49
N VAL A 30 6.56 -0.54 -15.26
CA VAL A 30 5.36 -0.98 -14.54
C VAL A 30 4.93 0.10 -13.55
N ALA A 31 4.00 0.96 -13.95
CA ALA A 31 3.43 1.97 -13.06
C ALA A 31 2.50 1.31 -12.01
N PRO A 32 2.52 1.75 -10.75
CA PRO A 32 1.60 1.21 -9.74
C PRO A 32 0.17 1.71 -9.96
N ASP A 33 -0.79 0.78 -9.99
CA ASP A 33 -2.21 1.10 -10.01
C ASP A 33 -2.74 1.56 -8.64
N ASP A 34 -2.06 1.15 -7.58
CA ASP A 34 -2.28 1.54 -6.19
C ASP A 34 -1.02 1.28 -5.34
N LEU A 35 -0.95 1.93 -4.18
CA LEU A 35 0.08 1.68 -3.16
C LEU A 35 -0.59 1.42 -1.81
N ILE A 36 -0.21 0.37 -1.10
CA ILE A 36 -0.85 0.00 0.16
C ILE A 36 -0.22 0.78 1.32
N ALA A 37 -0.98 1.75 1.83
CA ALA A 37 -0.65 2.44 3.07
C ALA A 37 -0.99 1.57 4.28
N THR A 38 -0.07 1.51 5.25
CA THR A 38 -0.20 0.74 6.49
C THR A 38 -0.14 1.68 7.69
N THR A 39 -1.06 1.51 8.64
CA THR A 39 -0.99 2.12 9.97
C THR A 39 -0.90 1.04 11.03
N TRP A 40 -0.22 1.34 12.13
CA TRP A 40 0.14 0.39 13.16
C TRP A 40 -0.72 0.59 14.40
N LYS A 41 -0.88 -0.46 15.22
CA LYS A 41 -1.53 -0.27 16.53
C LYS A 41 -0.68 0.58 17.47
N ASN A 42 0.63 0.60 17.22
CA ASN A 42 1.59 1.46 17.89
C ASN A 42 2.59 1.93 16.83
N ASP A 43 2.53 3.22 16.49
CA ASP A 43 3.36 3.81 15.45
C ASP A 43 4.85 3.88 15.82
N THR A 44 5.19 3.73 17.11
CA THR A 44 6.58 3.67 17.59
C THR A 44 7.18 2.29 17.39
N THR A 45 6.44 1.22 17.69
CA THR A 45 6.98 -0.15 17.59
C THR A 45 6.77 -0.79 16.23
N GLN A 46 5.71 -0.39 15.51
CA GLN A 46 5.39 -0.89 14.17
C GLN A 46 5.36 -2.42 14.08
N ALA A 47 4.95 -3.07 15.17
CA ALA A 47 5.00 -4.53 15.30
C ALA A 47 3.71 -5.22 14.84
N GLU A 48 2.57 -4.54 14.95
CA GLU A 48 1.26 -5.09 14.58
C GLU A 48 0.48 -4.10 13.72
N VAL A 49 0.13 -4.54 12.51
CA VAL A 49 -0.70 -3.76 11.59
C VAL A 49 -2.07 -3.52 12.23
N TYR A 50 -2.47 -2.25 12.29
CA TYR A 50 -3.84 -1.89 12.66
C TYR A 50 -4.76 -1.96 11.45
N ARG A 51 -4.39 -1.28 10.36
CA ARG A 51 -5.22 -1.11 9.17
C ARG A 51 -4.39 -0.86 7.92
N GLN A 52 -4.86 -1.36 6.78
CA GLN A 52 -4.29 -1.07 5.47
C GLN A 52 -5.31 -0.52 4.48
N ARG A 53 -4.92 0.44 3.66
CA ARG A 53 -5.76 1.04 2.61
C ARG A 53 -4.94 1.25 1.32
N PRO A 54 -5.50 0.99 0.13
CA PRO A 54 -4.87 1.39 -1.10
C PRO A 54 -4.92 2.92 -1.26
N LEU A 55 -3.77 3.52 -1.53
CA LEU A 55 -3.62 4.88 -2.03
C LEU A 55 -3.87 4.84 -3.54
N CYS A 56 -4.88 5.58 -3.96
CA CYS A 56 -5.34 5.55 -5.34
C CYS A 56 -4.73 6.71 -6.13
N PRO A 57 -4.26 6.47 -7.37
CA PRO A 57 -3.88 7.53 -8.28
C PRO A 57 -5.05 8.48 -8.54
N TYR A 58 -4.79 9.78 -8.48
CA TYR A 58 -5.80 10.80 -8.78
C TYR A 58 -6.34 10.59 -10.20
N PRO A 59 -7.68 10.70 -10.44
CA PRO A 59 -8.75 11.13 -9.53
C PRO A 59 -9.48 9.99 -8.78
N LYS A 60 -8.99 8.75 -8.86
CA LYS A 60 -9.61 7.60 -8.18
C LYS A 60 -9.53 7.77 -6.66
N ARG A 61 -10.47 7.15 -5.94
CA ARG A 61 -10.50 7.10 -4.48
C ARG A 61 -10.66 5.66 -4.01
N ALA A 62 -10.25 5.39 -2.77
CA ALA A 62 -10.43 4.07 -2.16
C ALA A 62 -11.88 3.88 -1.71
N PHE A 63 -12.54 2.85 -2.24
CA PHE A 63 -13.90 2.45 -1.86
C PHE A 63 -13.88 1.09 -1.21
N TYR A 64 -14.61 0.95 -0.12
CA TYR A 64 -14.84 -0.34 0.51
C TYR A 64 -15.82 -1.15 -0.33
N LYS A 65 -15.50 -2.42 -0.61
CA LYS A 65 -16.33 -3.31 -1.43
C LYS A 65 -17.66 -3.69 -0.77
N GLY A 66 -17.81 -3.43 0.52
CA GLY A 66 -19.02 -3.75 1.30
C GLY A 66 -18.96 -5.13 1.97
N GLU A 67 -17.95 -5.93 1.67
CA GLU A 67 -17.75 -7.28 2.20
C GLU A 67 -16.33 -7.50 2.74
N GLY A 68 -16.19 -8.39 3.72
CA GLY A 68 -14.92 -8.73 4.35
C GLY A 68 -14.57 -7.86 5.57
N ASN A 69 -13.32 -7.97 6.02
CA ASN A 69 -12.80 -7.15 7.11
C ASN A 69 -12.41 -5.77 6.55
N PRO A 70 -13.03 -4.66 7.01
CA PRO A 70 -12.66 -3.34 6.53
C PRO A 70 -11.18 -3.06 6.78
N GLU A 71 -10.48 -3.67 7.73
CA GLU A 71 -9.08 -3.35 8.02
C GLU A 71 -8.07 -3.87 6.99
N GLN A 72 -8.47 -4.74 6.07
CA GLN A 72 -7.60 -5.36 5.07
C GLN A 72 -7.70 -4.64 3.71
N ALA A 73 -6.56 -4.28 3.10
CA ALA A 73 -6.51 -3.55 1.83
C ALA A 73 -7.25 -4.25 0.68
N LYS A 74 -7.21 -5.59 0.61
CA LYS A 74 -7.88 -6.38 -0.45
C LYS A 74 -9.40 -6.18 -0.53
N ASN A 75 -10.03 -5.73 0.56
CA ASN A 75 -11.47 -5.48 0.63
C ASN A 75 -11.82 -4.04 0.19
N TRP A 76 -10.84 -3.32 -0.36
CA TRP A 76 -10.97 -1.99 -0.93
C TRP A 76 -10.61 -2.04 -2.42
N GLU A 77 -11.08 -1.06 -3.17
CA GLU A 77 -10.74 -0.87 -4.58
C GLU A 77 -10.61 0.61 -4.91
N CYS A 78 -9.71 0.92 -5.86
CA CYS A 78 -9.59 2.25 -6.41
C CYS A 78 -10.62 2.45 -7.51
N ARG A 79 -11.61 3.32 -7.28
CA ARG A 79 -12.69 3.61 -8.24
C ARG A 79 -12.77 5.11 -8.54
N SER A 80 -13.10 5.44 -9.79
CA SER A 80 -13.47 6.81 -10.19
C SER A 80 -14.90 7.11 -9.76
N LEU A 81 -15.13 8.34 -9.32
CA LEU A 81 -16.48 8.86 -9.05
C LEU A 81 -17.23 9.27 -10.32
N TYR A 82 -16.51 9.44 -11.43
CA TYR A 82 -17.01 9.92 -12.72
C TYR A 82 -16.58 8.98 -13.85
#